data_AF-A0A847YV61-F1
#
_entry.id   AF-A0A847YV61-F1
#
_cell.length_a   1.000
_cell.length_b   1.000
_cell.length_c   1.000
_cell.angle_alpha   90.00
_cell.angle_beta   90.00
_cell.angle_gamma   90.00
#
_symmetry.space_group_name_H-M   'P 1'
#
loop_
_entity.id
_entity.type
_entity.pdbx_description
1 polymer ?
#
loop_
_entity_poly.entity_id
_entity_poly.type
_entity_poly.pdbx_seq_one_letter_code
_entity_poly.pdbx_strand_id
1 'polypeptide(L)'
;YTSGDPTAIGSIRIRGIGTINDNGPLIVIDGVSTRDQNLNNINPNDIESVQILKDASASSIYGAQASNGVIIITTKHGKTGRMQISYNGYYGTQKINKWWDLLDTEGWMNYWQRAQKTSIILRNWGEGLNTDKTFDQLYNDNNLWATNPAYMTSHPQFGQIANVRLPDYIIPNGYIGNDPGEWSPTNRVTRLGNTNWFKEITQFAPITSHQLSASGGTDNSNYNFGFNYFDQKGVVYTTFLRRYSFRVNTELKVKNAIKLGENFTFAYTNQHSEGWQNEGWPVSMAYRLVPWVPVYDVRGEFAGSGANGAGNAQNPYYGPQNKLCKTAFCILLNYSK
;
A
#
# COMPACT_ATOMS: atom_id res chain seq x y z
N TYR A 1 -11.81 -7.10 -0.83
CA TYR A 1 -11.11 -6.29 0.17
C TYR A 1 -10.23 -5.30 -0.59
N THR A 2 -10.51 -4.01 -0.48
CA THR A 2 -9.73 -2.95 -1.12
C THR A 2 -8.40 -2.79 -0.37
N SER A 3 -7.27 -2.81 -1.07
CA SER A 3 -5.91 -2.73 -0.49
C SER A 3 -5.61 -1.43 0.25
N GLY A 4 -6.50 -0.44 0.19
CA GLY A 4 -6.15 0.94 0.56
C GLY A 4 -5.13 1.58 -0.38
N ASP A 5 -4.78 0.92 -1.49
CA ASP A 5 -3.96 1.47 -2.55
C ASP A 5 -4.83 2.37 -3.45
N PRO A 6 -4.52 3.67 -3.56
CA PRO A 6 -5.29 4.62 -4.37
C PRO A 6 -5.21 4.35 -5.87
N THR A 7 -4.26 3.53 -6.31
CA THR A 7 -4.04 3.17 -7.73
C THR A 7 -4.73 1.87 -8.13
N ALA A 8 -5.25 1.11 -7.16
CA ALA A 8 -5.78 -0.23 -7.40
C ALA A 8 -6.95 -0.20 -8.39
N ILE A 9 -6.79 -0.91 -9.50
CA ILE A 9 -7.84 -1.09 -10.49
C ILE A 9 -8.85 -2.12 -9.96
N GLY A 10 -10.12 -1.75 -9.88
CA GLY A 10 -11.19 -2.67 -9.57
C GLY A 10 -11.42 -3.64 -10.74
N SER A 11 -11.49 -4.94 -10.48
CA SER A 11 -11.89 -5.90 -11.51
C SER A 11 -13.40 -5.83 -11.72
N ILE A 12 -13.85 -5.51 -12.94
CA ILE A 12 -15.27 -5.47 -13.26
C ILE A 12 -15.68 -6.76 -13.98
N ARG A 13 -16.75 -7.41 -13.52
CA ARG A 13 -17.30 -8.62 -14.14
C ARG A 13 -18.82 -8.48 -14.26
N ILE A 14 -19.34 -8.72 -15.46
CA ILE A 14 -20.78 -8.74 -15.72
C ILE A 14 -21.20 -10.21 -15.83
N ARG A 15 -22.20 -10.62 -15.04
CA ARG A 15 -22.75 -12.00 -15.00
C ARG A 15 -21.82 -13.11 -14.48
N GLY A 16 -20.70 -12.75 -13.84
CA GLY A 16 -19.76 -13.73 -13.29
C GLY A 16 -18.69 -14.14 -14.30
N ILE A 17 -18.19 -15.37 -14.19
CA ILE A 17 -17.06 -15.89 -14.99
C ILE A 17 -17.66 -16.65 -16.19
N GLY A 18 -17.63 -16.05 -17.38
CA GLY A 18 -18.17 -16.64 -18.61
C GLY A 18 -17.13 -17.38 -19.47
N THR A 19 -15.85 -17.02 -19.34
CA THR A 19 -14.73 -17.63 -20.08
C THR A 19 -13.54 -17.90 -19.15
N ILE A 20 -12.57 -18.69 -19.59
CA ILE A 20 -11.43 -19.10 -18.75
C ILE A 20 -10.32 -18.04 -18.75
N ASN A 21 -10.28 -17.15 -19.75
CA ASN A 21 -9.19 -16.18 -19.95
C ASN A 21 -9.65 -14.74 -19.68
N ASP A 22 -10.16 -14.04 -20.71
CA ASP A 22 -10.56 -12.63 -20.63
C ASP A 22 -12.07 -12.51 -20.43
N ASN A 23 -12.46 -12.10 -19.22
CA ASN A 23 -13.86 -11.89 -18.81
C ASN A 23 -14.22 -10.42 -18.61
N GLY A 24 -13.36 -9.50 -19.07
CA GLY A 24 -13.62 -8.08 -18.96
C GLY A 24 -14.79 -7.63 -19.85
N PRO A 25 -15.65 -6.72 -19.39
CA PRO A 25 -16.65 -6.10 -20.25
C PRO A 25 -15.97 -5.14 -21.24
N LEU A 26 -16.63 -4.88 -22.36
CA LEU A 26 -16.25 -3.78 -23.25
C LEU A 26 -16.72 -2.45 -22.64
N ILE A 27 -15.86 -1.45 -22.60
CA ILE A 27 -16.20 -0.11 -22.12
C ILE A 27 -16.28 0.81 -23.33
N VAL A 28 -17.38 1.55 -23.46
CA VAL A 28 -17.59 2.50 -24.55
C VAL A 28 -17.75 3.88 -23.94
N ILE A 29 -16.85 4.79 -24.26
CA ILE A 29 -16.86 6.17 -23.77
C ILE A 29 -17.17 7.07 -24.95
N ASP A 30 -18.36 7.68 -24.94
CA ASP A 30 -18.81 8.59 -26.00
C ASP A 30 -18.67 8.00 -27.43
N GLY A 31 -18.93 6.70 -27.55
CA GLY A 31 -18.85 5.95 -28.81
C GLY A 31 -17.49 5.34 -29.13
N VAL A 32 -16.43 5.68 -28.39
CA VAL A 32 -15.10 5.07 -28.54
C VAL A 32 -14.97 3.86 -27.63
N SER A 33 -14.74 2.70 -28.23
CA SER A 33 -14.59 1.42 -27.52
C SER A 33 -13.19 1.24 -26.97
N THR A 34 -13.08 0.85 -25.71
CA THR A 34 -11.85 0.44 -25.04
C THR A 34 -12.08 -0.82 -24.21
N ARG A 35 -11.05 -1.68 -24.17
CA ARG A 35 -11.00 -2.83 -23.25
C ARG A 35 -10.15 -2.54 -22.01
N ASP A 36 -9.58 -1.34 -21.94
CA ASP A 36 -8.87 -0.91 -20.75
C ASP A 36 -9.87 -0.68 -19.62
N GLN A 37 -9.79 -1.52 -18.59
CA GLN A 37 -10.61 -1.41 -17.39
C GLN A 37 -10.08 -0.33 -16.43
N ASN A 38 -8.92 0.26 -16.73
CA ASN A 38 -8.37 1.33 -15.93
C ASN A 38 -9.14 2.64 -16.19
N LEU A 39 -10.20 2.84 -15.41
CA LEU A 39 -11.00 4.06 -15.42
C LEU A 39 -10.39 5.18 -14.57
N ASN A 40 -9.16 5.01 -14.06
CA ASN A 40 -8.49 6.05 -13.27
C ASN A 40 -8.21 7.31 -14.09
N ASN A 41 -8.29 7.29 -15.42
CA ASN A 41 -8.12 8.49 -16.23
C ASN A 41 -9.44 9.25 -16.49
N ILE A 42 -10.58 8.68 -16.07
CA ILE A 42 -11.88 9.33 -16.22
C ILE A 42 -12.23 10.06 -14.93
N ASN A 43 -12.58 11.33 -15.07
CA ASN A 43 -13.16 12.11 -14.00
C ASN A 43 -14.66 11.78 -13.84
N PRO A 44 -15.10 11.26 -12.67
CA PRO A 44 -16.50 10.91 -12.43
C PRO A 44 -17.46 12.10 -12.54
N ASN A 45 -17.00 13.31 -12.24
CA ASN A 45 -17.83 14.52 -12.28
C ASN A 45 -18.26 14.91 -13.70
N ASP A 46 -17.60 14.36 -14.72
CA ASP A 46 -17.93 14.64 -16.12
C ASP A 46 -18.90 13.61 -16.71
N ILE A 47 -19.22 12.54 -15.97
CA ILE A 47 -20.15 11.49 -16.41
C ILE A 47 -21.58 12.03 -16.33
N GLU A 48 -22.31 11.92 -17.43
CA GLU A 48 -23.74 12.21 -17.50
C GLU A 48 -24.56 10.96 -17.17
N SER A 49 -24.20 9.83 -17.78
CA SER A 49 -24.85 8.55 -17.49
C SER A 49 -23.93 7.37 -17.70
N VAL A 50 -24.24 6.27 -16.99
CA VAL A 50 -23.61 4.96 -17.18
C VAL A 50 -24.72 3.96 -17.47
N GLN A 51 -24.66 3.30 -18.62
CA GLN A 51 -25.57 2.24 -19.01
C GLN A 51 -24.83 0.91 -19.06
N ILE A 52 -25.45 -0.15 -18.56
CA ILE A 52 -24.85 -1.47 -18.52
C ILE A 52 -25.71 -2.42 -19.35
N LEU A 53 -25.19 -2.81 -20.51
CA LEU A 53 -25.81 -3.80 -21.37
C LEU A 53 -25.36 -5.18 -20.92
N LYS A 54 -26.28 -5.88 -20.27
CA LYS A 54 -26.03 -7.23 -19.75
C LYS A 54 -26.33 -8.27 -20.83
N ASP A 55 -27.42 -8.09 -21.59
CA ASP A 55 -27.95 -9.10 -22.51
C ASP A 55 -27.19 -9.21 -23.84
N ALA A 56 -27.13 -10.43 -24.37
CA ALA A 56 -26.49 -10.74 -25.65
C ALA A 56 -27.16 -10.01 -26.82
N SER A 57 -28.48 -9.82 -26.78
CA SER A 57 -29.21 -9.07 -27.80
C SER A 57 -28.83 -7.58 -27.79
N ALA A 58 -28.79 -6.96 -26.61
CA ALA A 58 -28.43 -5.54 -26.46
C ALA A 58 -26.94 -5.26 -26.76
N SER A 59 -26.05 -6.19 -26.41
CA SER A 59 -24.60 -6.06 -26.62
C SER A 59 -24.14 -6.43 -28.04
N SER A 60 -24.94 -7.18 -28.81
CA SER A 60 -24.60 -7.66 -30.17
C SER A 60 -24.21 -6.54 -31.15
N ILE A 61 -24.71 -5.32 -30.95
CA ILE A 61 -24.39 -4.14 -31.76
C ILE A 61 -22.90 -3.79 -31.69
N TYR A 62 -22.24 -4.11 -30.57
CA TYR A 62 -20.81 -3.86 -30.35
C TYR A 62 -19.92 -5.07 -30.74
N GLY A 63 -20.50 -6.09 -31.39
CA GLY A 63 -19.79 -7.22 -31.97
C GLY A 63 -19.26 -8.26 -30.98
N ALA A 64 -18.38 -9.14 -31.45
CA ALA A 64 -17.84 -10.26 -30.67
C ALA A 64 -17.11 -9.82 -29.39
N GLN A 65 -16.63 -8.57 -29.34
CA GLN A 65 -15.93 -8.04 -28.19
C GLN A 65 -16.84 -7.78 -26.97
N ALA A 66 -18.16 -7.75 -27.20
CA ALA A 66 -19.18 -7.46 -26.22
C ALA A 66 -19.78 -8.71 -25.56
N SER A 67 -19.20 -9.89 -25.81
CA SER A 67 -19.66 -11.19 -25.27
C SER A 67 -19.73 -11.22 -23.73
N ASN A 68 -18.88 -10.44 -23.07
CA ASN A 68 -18.83 -10.28 -21.62
C ASN A 68 -19.67 -9.09 -21.10
N GLY A 69 -20.53 -8.51 -21.94
CA GLY A 69 -21.33 -7.32 -21.65
C GLY A 69 -20.63 -6.01 -22.02
N VAL A 70 -21.42 -4.91 -22.02
CA VAL A 70 -20.94 -3.56 -22.39
C VAL A 70 -21.29 -2.56 -21.30
N ILE A 71 -20.33 -1.70 -20.95
CA ILE A 71 -20.56 -0.52 -20.12
C ILE A 71 -20.42 0.71 -21.01
N ILE A 72 -21.53 1.43 -21.19
CA ILE A 72 -21.56 2.67 -21.96
C ILE A 72 -21.51 3.83 -20.98
N ILE A 73 -20.51 4.70 -21.16
CA ILE A 73 -20.33 5.93 -20.41
C ILE A 73 -20.58 7.07 -21.38
N THR A 74 -21.56 7.91 -21.05
CA THR A 74 -21.84 9.16 -21.76
C THR A 74 -21.39 10.32 -20.90
N THR A 75 -20.61 11.24 -21.47
CA THR A 75 -20.14 12.44 -20.77
C THR A 75 -21.10 13.61 -20.93
N LYS A 76 -21.02 14.57 -20.01
CA LYS A 76 -21.88 15.75 -19.98
C LYS A 76 -21.72 16.60 -21.24
N HIS A 77 -22.83 16.88 -21.91
CA HIS A 77 -22.87 17.81 -23.03
C HIS A 77 -23.26 19.23 -22.62
N GLY A 78 -22.93 20.20 -23.48
CA GLY A 78 -23.36 21.58 -23.31
C GLY A 78 -24.88 21.69 -23.41
N LYS A 79 -25.50 22.47 -22.53
CA LYS A 79 -26.94 22.75 -22.56
C LYS A 79 -27.18 24.15 -23.11
N THR A 80 -28.21 24.29 -23.93
CA THR A 80 -28.68 25.60 -24.39
C THR A 80 -29.13 26.43 -23.18
N GLY A 81 -28.67 27.67 -23.12
CA GLY A 81 -28.97 28.58 -22.03
C GLY A 81 -27.78 29.46 -21.66
N ARG A 82 -28.01 30.31 -20.66
CA ARG A 82 -26.97 31.17 -20.09
C ARG A 82 -25.81 30.34 -19.58
N MET A 83 -24.60 30.87 -19.73
CA MET A 83 -23.39 30.25 -19.19
C MET A 83 -23.55 29.97 -17.69
N GLN A 84 -23.31 28.73 -17.30
CA GLN A 84 -23.26 28.27 -15.91
C GLN A 84 -21.85 27.84 -15.57
N ILE A 85 -21.29 28.46 -14.54
CA ILE A 85 -20.00 28.08 -13.96
C ILE A 85 -20.29 27.39 -12.63
N SER A 86 -19.71 26.21 -12.43
CA SER A 86 -19.83 25.48 -11.17
C SER A 86 -18.48 25.03 -10.66
N TYR A 87 -18.32 25.12 -9.35
CA TYR A 87 -17.19 24.60 -8.61
C TYR A 87 -17.68 23.57 -7.61
N ASN A 88 -17.07 22.39 -7.61
CA ASN A 88 -17.34 21.35 -6.60
C ASN A 88 -16.01 20.93 -5.99
N GLY A 89 -15.93 20.98 -4.66
CA GLY A 89 -14.76 20.54 -3.92
C GLY A 89 -15.15 19.61 -2.80
N TYR A 90 -14.32 18.60 -2.51
CA TYR A 90 -14.46 17.80 -1.31
C TYR A 90 -13.11 17.48 -0.69
N TYR A 91 -13.16 17.23 0.62
CA TYR A 91 -12.06 16.74 1.44
C TYR A 91 -12.51 15.50 2.17
N GLY A 92 -11.70 14.45 2.13
CA GLY A 92 -11.94 13.18 2.81
C GLY A 92 -10.65 12.65 3.43
N THR A 93 -10.80 11.64 4.27
CA THR A 93 -9.64 10.96 4.85
C THR A 93 -9.85 9.46 4.95
N GLN A 94 -8.76 8.71 4.85
CA GLN A 94 -8.70 7.29 5.08
C GLN A 94 -7.76 6.99 6.25
N LYS A 95 -8.17 6.05 7.08
CA LYS A 95 -7.38 5.49 8.17
C LYS A 95 -7.61 4.00 8.29
N ILE A 96 -6.65 3.28 8.85
CA ILE A 96 -6.82 1.88 9.23
C ILE A 96 -7.68 1.82 10.49
N ASN A 97 -8.80 1.12 10.41
CA ASN A 97 -9.72 0.95 11.54
C ASN A 97 -9.39 -0.26 12.42
N LYS A 98 -8.72 -1.28 11.86
CA LYS A 98 -8.36 -2.49 12.58
C LYS A 98 -6.92 -2.85 12.32
N TRP A 99 -6.14 -2.87 13.39
CA TRP A 99 -4.75 -3.29 13.37
C TRP A 99 -4.67 -4.78 13.68
N TRP A 100 -3.61 -5.42 13.19
CA TRP A 100 -3.23 -6.72 13.72
C TRP A 100 -2.63 -6.54 15.11
N ASP A 101 -2.98 -7.45 16.00
CA ASP A 101 -2.35 -7.53 17.31
C ASP A 101 -1.01 -8.26 17.12
N LEU A 102 0.06 -7.47 17.06
CA LEU A 102 1.41 -7.95 16.82
C LEU A 102 2.17 -7.98 18.13
N LEU A 103 3.08 -8.94 18.26
CA LEU A 103 3.95 -9.03 19.41
C LEU A 103 4.77 -7.74 19.54
N ASP A 104 4.79 -7.21 20.75
CA ASP A 104 5.77 -6.22 21.18
C ASP A 104 7.12 -6.89 21.45
N THR A 105 8.13 -6.11 21.81
CA THR A 105 9.49 -6.60 22.05
C THR A 105 9.55 -7.69 23.12
N GLU A 106 8.84 -7.52 24.23
CA GLU A 106 8.80 -8.50 25.31
C GLU A 106 8.05 -9.77 24.89
N GLY A 107 6.88 -9.62 24.26
CA GLY A 107 6.10 -10.73 23.72
C GLY A 107 6.87 -11.54 22.67
N TRP A 108 7.61 -10.87 21.79
CA TRP A 108 8.47 -11.53 20.80
C TRP A 108 9.59 -12.31 21.48
N MET A 109 10.26 -11.72 22.48
CA MET A 109 11.33 -12.37 23.23
C MET A 109 10.82 -13.61 23.97
N ASN A 110 9.68 -13.49 24.66
CA ASN A 110 9.04 -14.61 25.36
C ASN A 110 8.62 -15.72 24.41
N TYR A 111 8.07 -15.36 23.24
CA TYR A 111 7.73 -16.30 22.18
C TYR A 111 8.97 -17.04 21.65
N TRP A 112 10.04 -16.30 21.34
CA TRP A 112 11.32 -16.88 20.89
C TRP A 112 11.87 -17.85 21.94
N GLN A 113 11.93 -17.44 23.21
CA GLN A 113 12.43 -18.27 24.31
C GLN A 113 11.60 -19.56 24.43
N ARG A 114 10.26 -19.44 24.42
CA ARG A 114 9.36 -20.60 24.46
C ARG A 114 9.59 -21.55 23.29
N ALA A 115 9.69 -21.03 22.07
CA ALA A 115 9.95 -21.81 20.88
C ALA A 115 11.27 -22.59 20.97
N GLN A 116 12.34 -21.95 21.46
CA GLN A 116 13.62 -22.63 21.66
C GLN A 116 13.55 -23.72 22.74
N LYS A 117 12.93 -23.43 23.90
CA LYS A 117 12.71 -24.42 24.97
C LYS A 117 11.93 -25.64 24.46
N THR A 118 10.86 -25.42 23.69
CA THR A 118 10.09 -26.49 23.05
C THR A 118 10.91 -27.26 22.02
N SER A 119 11.74 -26.58 21.22
CA SER A 119 12.60 -27.25 20.24
C SER A 119 13.60 -28.20 20.90
N ILE A 120 14.13 -27.85 22.07
CA ILE A 120 15.05 -28.71 22.83
C ILE A 120 14.33 -29.97 23.33
N ILE A 121 13.10 -29.83 23.83
CA ILE A 121 12.25 -30.97 24.21
C ILE A 121 12.03 -31.90 23.01
N LEU A 122 11.76 -31.34 21.82
CA LEU A 122 11.45 -32.12 20.61
C LEU A 122 12.69 -32.72 19.92
N ARG A 123 13.86 -32.07 19.95
CA ARG A 123 15.09 -32.52 19.26
C ARG A 123 15.71 -33.79 19.84
N ASN A 124 15.31 -34.21 21.03
CA ASN A 124 15.64 -35.54 21.58
C ASN A 124 14.96 -36.71 20.82
N TRP A 125 14.45 -36.47 19.61
CA TRP A 125 13.76 -37.42 18.73
C TRP A 125 14.56 -38.70 18.44
N GLY A 126 15.89 -38.67 18.50
CA GLY A 126 16.75 -39.85 18.34
C GLY A 126 17.00 -40.68 19.61
N GLU A 127 16.61 -40.18 20.78
CA GLU A 127 16.80 -40.84 22.09
C GLU A 127 15.46 -41.20 22.76
N GLY A 128 14.38 -41.21 21.97
CA GLY A 128 13.01 -41.30 22.45
C GLY A 128 12.47 -39.93 22.81
N LEU A 129 11.28 -39.60 22.29
CA LEU A 129 10.54 -38.39 22.67
C LEU A 129 10.26 -38.42 24.18
N ASN A 130 11.16 -37.88 25.00
CA ASN A 130 10.90 -37.74 26.44
C ASN A 130 10.15 -36.42 26.67
N THR A 131 8.88 -36.40 26.26
CA THR A 131 7.96 -35.28 26.50
C THR A 131 7.62 -35.10 27.98
N ASP A 132 8.01 -36.05 28.83
CA ASP A 132 7.69 -36.07 30.26
C ASP A 132 8.66 -35.24 31.10
N LYS A 133 9.84 -34.87 30.54
CA LYS A 133 10.79 -33.98 31.19
C LYS A 133 10.48 -32.51 30.87
N THR A 134 10.41 -31.70 31.91
CA THR A 134 10.37 -30.22 31.80
C THR A 134 11.67 -29.68 31.19
N PHE A 135 11.61 -28.44 30.67
CA PHE A 135 12.80 -27.76 30.17
C PHE A 135 13.91 -27.71 31.24
N ASP A 136 13.60 -27.40 32.49
CA ASP A 136 14.60 -27.28 33.56
C ASP A 136 15.25 -28.64 33.89
N GLN A 137 14.49 -29.74 33.81
CA GLN A 137 15.04 -31.09 33.98
C GLN A 137 15.97 -31.48 32.83
N LEU A 138 15.63 -31.10 31.60
CA LEU A 138 16.49 -31.30 30.45
C LEU A 138 17.74 -30.40 30.54
N TYR A 139 17.58 -29.13 30.85
CA TYR A 139 18.64 -28.11 30.96
C TYR A 139 19.78 -28.52 31.90
N ASN A 140 19.47 -29.26 32.97
CA ASN A 140 20.45 -29.71 33.96
C ASN A 140 20.95 -31.15 33.73
N ASP A 141 20.51 -31.83 32.66
CA ASP A 141 20.91 -33.21 32.35
C ASP A 141 22.17 -33.21 31.48
N ASN A 142 23.33 -33.50 32.08
CA ASN A 142 24.62 -33.52 31.38
C ASN A 142 24.80 -34.69 30.42
N ASN A 143 23.87 -35.66 30.41
CA ASN A 143 23.97 -36.86 29.56
C ASN A 143 23.30 -36.69 28.19
N LEU A 144 22.54 -35.62 27.97
CA LEU A 144 21.89 -35.32 26.70
C LEU A 144 22.72 -34.30 25.92
N TRP A 145 23.14 -34.65 24.71
CA TRP A 145 23.95 -33.76 23.86
C TRP A 145 23.21 -32.45 23.49
N ALA A 146 21.88 -32.48 23.42
CA ALA A 146 21.02 -31.34 23.11
C ALA A 146 20.78 -30.37 24.29
N THR A 147 21.21 -30.73 25.50
CA THR A 147 21.01 -29.93 26.73
C THR A 147 22.30 -29.42 27.33
N ASN A 148 23.46 -29.80 26.78
CA ASN A 148 24.73 -29.20 27.16
C ASN A 148 24.64 -27.67 26.96
N PRO A 149 24.82 -26.86 28.02
CA PRO A 149 24.74 -25.40 27.95
C PRO A 149 25.68 -24.77 26.89
N ALA A 150 26.77 -25.46 26.53
CA ALA A 150 27.69 -25.04 25.47
C ALA A 150 27.09 -25.13 24.05
N TYR A 151 26.05 -25.95 23.84
CA TYR A 151 25.36 -26.14 22.56
C TYR A 151 23.94 -25.57 22.55
N MET A 152 23.50 -24.98 23.66
CA MET A 152 22.22 -24.30 23.73
C MET A 152 22.21 -23.02 22.92
N THR A 153 21.15 -22.81 22.17
CA THR A 153 20.98 -21.64 21.32
C THR A 153 20.97 -20.37 22.19
N SER A 154 21.88 -19.44 21.93
CA SER A 154 21.79 -18.08 22.46
C SER A 154 21.15 -17.19 21.41
N HIS A 155 20.38 -16.20 21.83
CA HIS A 155 20.04 -15.12 20.93
C HIS A 155 21.23 -14.17 20.86
N PRO A 156 21.69 -13.76 19.67
CA PRO A 156 22.81 -12.83 19.56
C PRO A 156 22.60 -11.55 20.37
N GLN A 157 21.38 -11.05 20.52
CA GLN A 157 21.09 -9.84 21.31
C GLN A 157 20.66 -10.10 22.76
N PHE A 158 20.04 -11.25 23.06
CA PHE A 158 19.35 -11.46 24.35
C PHE A 158 20.05 -12.48 25.26
N GLY A 159 21.18 -13.05 24.82
CA GLY A 159 21.96 -14.00 25.59
C GLY A 159 21.38 -15.40 25.59
N GLN A 160 21.69 -16.17 26.64
CA GLN A 160 21.31 -17.58 26.76
C GLN A 160 19.82 -17.74 27.09
N ILE A 161 19.19 -18.80 26.55
CA ILE A 161 17.76 -19.11 26.78
C ILE A 161 17.39 -19.22 28.27
N ALA A 162 18.30 -19.69 29.12
CA ALA A 162 18.03 -19.80 30.56
C ALA A 162 17.96 -18.43 31.26
N ASN A 163 18.64 -17.43 30.72
CA ASN A 163 18.83 -16.11 31.33
C ASN A 163 18.65 -15.00 30.28
N VAL A 164 17.53 -15.01 29.56
CA VAL A 164 17.23 -14.01 28.53
C VAL A 164 17.05 -12.65 29.18
N ARG A 165 17.71 -11.62 28.64
CA ARG A 165 17.61 -10.23 29.14
C ARG A 165 17.46 -9.29 27.95
N LEU A 166 16.64 -8.25 28.15
CA LEU A 166 16.55 -7.14 27.21
C LEU A 166 17.76 -6.20 27.42
N PRO A 167 18.64 -6.00 26.43
CA PRO A 167 19.73 -5.05 26.54
C PRO A 167 19.23 -3.61 26.31
N ASP A 168 19.98 -2.62 26.80
CA ASP A 168 19.68 -1.20 26.50
C ASP A 168 19.95 -0.85 25.02
N TYR A 169 20.91 -1.54 24.41
CA TYR A 169 21.35 -1.34 23.03
C TYR A 169 21.39 -2.67 22.26
N ILE A 170 21.11 -2.56 20.98
CA ILE A 170 21.22 -3.61 19.98
C ILE A 170 22.47 -3.31 19.15
N ILE A 171 23.35 -4.31 19.03
CA ILE A 171 24.65 -4.17 18.39
C ILE A 171 24.83 -5.21 17.27
N PRO A 172 25.46 -4.84 16.13
CA PRO A 172 25.60 -5.72 14.96
C PRO A 172 26.20 -7.10 15.25
N ASN A 173 27.21 -7.16 16.10
CA ASN A 173 27.95 -8.40 16.43
C ASN A 173 27.32 -9.22 17.58
N GLY A 174 26.17 -8.79 18.12
CA GLY A 174 25.56 -9.43 19.29
C GLY A 174 26.20 -9.03 20.62
N TYR A 175 25.58 -9.46 21.73
CA TYR A 175 25.87 -9.14 23.13
C TYR A 175 27.29 -9.59 23.53
N ILE A 176 28.28 -8.78 23.17
CA ILE A 176 29.59 -8.78 23.80
C ILE A 176 29.92 -7.31 24.10
N GLY A 177 29.83 -6.93 25.37
CA GLY A 177 30.27 -5.63 25.87
C GLY A 177 29.24 -4.51 25.73
N ASN A 178 28.77 -4.00 26.86
CA ASN A 178 27.91 -2.81 26.94
C ASN A 178 28.72 -1.51 26.70
N ASP A 179 29.55 -1.45 25.66
CA ASP A 179 30.28 -0.21 25.35
C ASP A 179 29.74 0.47 24.08
N PRO A 180 28.86 1.48 24.21
CA PRO A 180 28.43 2.32 23.09
C PRO A 180 29.59 3.11 22.43
N GLY A 181 30.82 3.04 22.96
CA GLY A 181 32.05 3.56 22.36
C GLY A 181 32.60 2.77 21.16
N GLU A 182 32.15 1.53 20.91
CA GLU A 182 32.61 0.70 19.77
C GLU A 182 31.88 0.99 18.45
N TRP A 183 31.52 2.25 18.22
CA TRP A 183 30.86 2.65 16.98
C TRP A 183 31.86 2.71 15.82
N SER A 184 31.50 2.08 14.69
CA SER A 184 32.18 2.18 13.39
C SER A 184 31.14 2.51 12.33
N PRO A 185 31.50 3.18 11.20
CA PRO A 185 30.61 3.32 10.04
C PRO A 185 30.01 2.00 9.52
N THR A 186 30.64 0.87 9.87
CA THR A 186 30.19 -0.49 9.55
C THR A 186 29.27 -1.11 10.62
N ASN A 187 29.16 -0.49 11.80
CA ASN A 187 28.41 -1.00 12.95
C ASN A 187 27.22 -0.09 13.31
N ARG A 188 26.02 -0.44 12.85
CA ARG A 188 24.76 0.26 13.22
C ARG A 188 24.31 -0.13 14.63
N VAL A 189 24.68 0.67 15.61
CA VAL A 189 24.21 0.54 17.00
C VAL A 189 22.85 1.22 17.13
N THR A 190 21.86 0.52 17.69
CA THR A 190 20.53 1.08 17.92
C THR A 190 20.15 0.94 19.39
N ARG A 191 19.29 1.82 19.91
CA ARG A 191 18.62 1.53 21.20
C ARG A 191 17.65 0.37 21.01
N LEU A 192 17.37 -0.39 22.08
CA LEU A 192 16.30 -1.37 22.04
C LEU A 192 14.97 -0.67 21.69
N GLY A 193 14.28 -1.16 20.66
CA GLY A 193 13.00 -0.63 20.21
C GLY A 193 11.80 -1.38 20.79
N ASN A 194 10.61 -0.80 20.57
CA ASN A 194 9.34 -1.51 20.65
C ASN A 194 8.44 -1.04 19.49
N THR A 195 8.94 -1.26 18.28
CA THR A 195 8.42 -0.66 17.06
C THR A 195 7.25 -1.48 16.52
N ASN A 196 6.08 -0.84 16.44
CA ASN A 196 4.98 -1.38 15.65
C ASN A 196 5.18 -0.98 14.19
N TRP A 197 5.92 -1.80 13.45
CA TRP A 197 6.27 -1.50 12.06
C TRP A 197 5.06 -1.28 11.13
N PHE A 198 3.93 -1.95 11.38
CA PHE A 198 2.70 -1.71 10.61
C PHE A 198 2.15 -0.30 10.84
N LYS A 199 2.17 0.16 12.09
CA LYS A 199 1.76 1.52 12.43
C LYS A 199 2.73 2.55 11.85
N GLU A 200 4.03 2.26 11.83
CA GLU A 200 5.03 3.16 11.24
C GLU A 200 4.83 3.33 9.73
N ILE A 201 4.63 2.24 8.98
CA ILE A 201 4.49 2.33 7.51
C ILE A 201 3.15 2.93 7.04
N THR A 202 2.25 3.24 7.97
CA THR A 202 0.90 3.71 7.65
C THR A 202 0.67 5.13 8.14
N GLN A 203 -0.18 5.85 7.42
CA GLN A 203 -0.48 7.25 7.69
C GLN A 203 -1.97 7.55 7.58
N PHE A 204 -2.35 8.69 8.14
CA PHE A 204 -3.62 9.33 7.79
C PHE A 204 -3.56 9.78 6.33
N ALA A 205 -4.49 9.30 5.51
CA ALA A 205 -4.43 9.48 4.06
C ALA A 205 -5.52 10.47 3.59
N PRO A 206 -5.21 11.78 3.44
CA PRO A 206 -6.16 12.75 2.93
C PRO A 206 -6.49 12.52 1.45
N ILE A 207 -7.71 12.88 1.08
CA ILE A 207 -8.24 12.86 -0.28
C ILE A 207 -8.84 14.23 -0.57
N THR A 208 -8.47 14.83 -1.68
CA THR A 208 -9.03 16.09 -2.16
C THR A 208 -9.42 16.01 -3.62
N SER A 209 -10.55 16.62 -3.96
CA SER A 209 -10.91 16.86 -5.36
C SER A 209 -11.41 18.27 -5.54
N HIS A 210 -11.02 18.88 -6.65
CA HIS A 210 -11.43 20.21 -7.06
C HIS A 210 -11.89 20.14 -8.51
N GLN A 211 -13.18 20.32 -8.73
CA GLN A 211 -13.81 20.39 -10.04
C GLN A 211 -14.18 21.83 -10.35
N LEU A 212 -13.74 22.31 -11.51
CA LEU A 212 -14.30 23.50 -12.15
C LEU A 212 -15.00 23.05 -13.43
N SER A 213 -16.20 23.56 -13.69
CA SER A 213 -16.86 23.33 -14.98
C SER A 213 -17.62 24.57 -15.44
N ALA A 214 -17.68 24.73 -16.76
CA ALA A 214 -18.43 25.78 -17.42
C ALA A 214 -19.22 25.17 -18.57
N SER A 215 -20.54 25.34 -18.56
CA SER A 215 -21.39 24.90 -19.67
C SER A 215 -22.36 25.99 -20.10
N GLY A 216 -22.77 25.96 -21.36
CA GLY A 216 -23.70 26.93 -21.91
C GLY A 216 -23.87 26.74 -23.41
N GLY A 217 -24.74 27.56 -24.00
CA GLY A 217 -24.98 27.48 -25.43
C GLY A 217 -26.15 28.31 -25.90
N THR A 218 -26.20 28.50 -27.21
CA THR A 218 -27.35 29.01 -27.97
C THR A 218 -28.07 27.85 -28.65
N ASP A 219 -29.08 28.13 -29.47
CA ASP A 219 -29.78 27.11 -30.26
C ASP A 219 -28.87 26.46 -31.32
N ASN A 220 -27.82 27.18 -31.74
CA ASN A 220 -26.91 26.78 -32.81
C ASN A 220 -25.55 26.28 -32.32
N SER A 221 -25.21 26.49 -31.04
CA SER A 221 -23.93 26.06 -30.49
C SER A 221 -24.05 25.76 -29.00
N ASN A 222 -23.52 24.62 -28.56
CA ASN A 222 -23.39 24.32 -27.15
C ASN A 222 -21.95 23.92 -26.82
N TYR A 223 -21.56 24.16 -25.57
CA TYR A 223 -20.24 23.79 -25.07
C TYR A 223 -20.30 23.35 -23.61
N ASN A 224 -19.37 22.49 -23.24
CA ASN A 224 -19.06 22.12 -21.87
C ASN A 224 -17.54 21.99 -21.70
N PHE A 225 -17.01 22.68 -20.71
CA PHE A 225 -15.62 22.62 -20.30
C PHE A 225 -15.55 22.08 -18.87
N GLY A 226 -14.66 21.12 -18.63
CA GLY A 226 -14.41 20.54 -17.32
C GLY A 226 -12.92 20.49 -17.01
N PHE A 227 -12.54 20.91 -15.80
CA PHE A 227 -11.22 20.73 -15.24
C PHE A 227 -11.33 20.09 -13.86
N ASN A 228 -10.52 19.08 -13.60
CA ASN A 228 -10.44 18.42 -12.30
C ASN A 228 -8.99 18.27 -11.85
N TYR A 229 -8.76 18.59 -10.59
CA TYR A 229 -7.58 18.16 -9.85
C TYR A 229 -8.00 17.20 -8.74
N PHE A 230 -7.40 16.02 -8.73
CA PHE A 230 -7.61 14.99 -7.72
C PHE A 230 -6.27 14.60 -7.10
N ASP A 231 -6.19 14.61 -5.77
CA ASP A 231 -5.03 14.13 -5.01
C ASP A 231 -5.52 13.19 -3.91
N GLN A 232 -5.04 11.95 -3.96
CA GLN A 232 -5.31 10.92 -2.97
C GLN A 232 -3.98 10.36 -2.47
N LYS A 233 -3.67 10.61 -1.20
CA LYS A 233 -2.61 9.86 -0.51
C LYS A 233 -3.11 8.47 -0.17
N GLY A 234 -2.23 7.48 -0.24
CA GLY A 234 -2.52 6.14 0.22
C GLY A 234 -2.25 5.96 1.70
N VAL A 235 -2.86 4.93 2.28
CA VAL A 235 -2.74 4.59 3.69
C VAL A 235 -1.32 4.11 4.03
N VAL A 236 -0.64 3.47 3.09
CA VAL A 236 0.82 3.21 3.18
C VAL A 236 1.54 4.46 2.66
N TYR A 237 2.51 4.99 3.40
CA TYR A 237 3.00 6.35 3.14
C TYR A 237 3.67 6.55 1.77
N THR A 238 4.10 5.47 1.12
CA THR A 238 4.72 5.51 -0.20
C THR A 238 3.69 5.59 -1.34
N THR A 239 2.43 5.20 -1.13
CA THR A 239 1.43 5.16 -2.21
C THR A 239 0.68 6.48 -2.36
N PHE A 240 0.42 6.87 -3.60
CA PHE A 240 -0.38 8.06 -3.93
C PHE A 240 -0.94 8.00 -5.35
N LEU A 241 -2.01 8.74 -5.60
CA LEU A 241 -2.54 9.01 -6.93
C LEU A 241 -2.88 10.49 -7.06
N ARG A 242 -2.33 11.12 -8.10
CA ARG A 242 -2.62 12.50 -8.49
C ARG A 242 -3.06 12.53 -9.93
N ARG A 243 -4.13 13.26 -10.20
CA ARG A 243 -4.71 13.34 -11.54
C ARG A 243 -5.15 14.75 -11.87
N TYR A 244 -4.79 15.16 -13.07
CA TYR A 244 -5.31 16.34 -13.74
C TYR A 244 -6.14 15.87 -14.92
N SER A 245 -7.41 16.27 -14.96
CA SER A 245 -8.31 15.93 -16.06
C SER A 245 -8.85 17.20 -16.69
N PHE A 246 -8.85 17.23 -18.01
CA PHE A 246 -9.41 18.28 -18.83
C PHE A 246 -10.36 17.67 -19.86
N ARG A 247 -11.53 18.28 -20.02
CA ARG A 247 -12.53 17.83 -20.98
C ARG A 247 -13.19 19.02 -21.66
N VAL A 248 -13.38 18.87 -22.96
CA VAL A 248 -14.07 19.81 -23.83
C VAL A 248 -15.07 19.04 -24.65
N ASN A 249 -16.32 19.48 -24.61
CA ASN A 249 -17.39 18.98 -25.46
C ASN A 249 -18.01 20.17 -26.18
N THR A 250 -18.00 20.18 -27.50
CA THR A 250 -18.62 21.23 -28.30
C THR A 250 -19.55 20.66 -29.36
N GLU A 251 -20.67 21.32 -29.60
CA GLU A 251 -21.58 21.01 -30.70
C GLU A 251 -21.93 22.30 -31.44
N LEU A 252 -21.87 22.25 -32.76
CA LEU A 252 -22.13 23.36 -33.66
C LEU A 252 -23.12 22.91 -34.73
N LYS A 253 -24.23 23.62 -34.86
CA LYS A 253 -25.19 23.46 -35.96
C LYS A 253 -24.93 24.55 -36.99
N VAL A 254 -24.36 24.17 -38.12
CA VAL A 254 -24.10 25.07 -39.26
C VAL A 254 -25.28 24.94 -40.23
N LYS A 255 -26.23 25.87 -40.11
CA LYS A 255 -27.57 25.77 -40.72
C LYS A 255 -28.31 24.51 -40.21
N ASN A 256 -29.57 24.33 -40.58
CA ASN A 256 -30.32 23.11 -40.26
C ASN A 256 -29.84 21.86 -41.05
N ALA A 257 -28.67 21.94 -41.70
CA ALA A 257 -28.17 20.92 -42.61
C ALA A 257 -26.92 20.18 -42.08
N ILE A 258 -26.11 20.82 -41.23
CA ILE A 258 -24.84 20.25 -40.77
C ILE A 258 -24.74 20.40 -39.25
N LYS A 259 -24.46 19.28 -38.56
CA LYS A 259 -24.14 19.26 -37.14
C LYS A 259 -22.73 18.69 -36.96
N LEU A 260 -21.85 19.49 -36.36
CA LEU A 260 -20.49 19.13 -36.02
C LEU A 260 -20.40 18.99 -34.50
N GLY A 261 -19.93 17.84 -34.02
CA GLY A 261 -19.72 17.59 -32.60
C GLY A 261 -18.27 17.20 -32.36
N GLU A 262 -17.70 17.69 -31.27
CA GLU A 262 -16.36 17.38 -30.80
C GLU A 262 -16.41 17.03 -29.31
N ASN A 263 -15.64 16.01 -28.95
CA ASN A 263 -15.46 15.55 -27.58
C ASN A 263 -13.99 15.21 -27.40
N PHE A 264 -13.30 16.06 -26.64
CA PHE A 264 -11.90 15.93 -26.33
C PHE A 264 -11.71 15.73 -24.84
N THR A 265 -10.93 14.72 -24.50
CA THR A 265 -10.55 14.41 -23.12
C THR A 265 -9.05 14.27 -23.05
N PHE A 266 -8.43 14.96 -22.09
CA PHE A 266 -7.02 14.81 -21.73
C PHE A 266 -6.91 14.54 -20.23
N ALA A 267 -6.10 13.55 -19.87
CA ALA A 267 -5.83 13.23 -18.48
C ALA A 267 -4.34 12.96 -18.28
N TYR A 268 -3.75 13.57 -17.25
CA TYR A 268 -2.41 13.28 -16.79
C TYR A 268 -2.48 12.74 -15.38
N THR A 269 -2.01 11.51 -15.21
CA THR A 269 -2.02 10.79 -13.93
C THR A 269 -0.58 10.53 -13.51
N ASN A 270 -0.22 11.02 -12.31
CA ASN A 270 1.02 10.68 -11.63
C ASN A 270 0.67 9.87 -10.39
N GLN A 271 1.13 8.63 -10.34
CA GLN A 271 0.77 7.71 -9.28
C GLN A 271 1.97 6.85 -8.88
N HIS A 272 1.99 6.43 -7.63
CA HIS A 272 2.92 5.44 -7.11
C HIS A 272 2.12 4.36 -6.39
N SER A 273 2.27 3.14 -6.86
CA SER A 273 1.67 1.95 -6.26
C SER A 273 2.76 1.12 -5.64
N GLU A 274 2.46 0.53 -4.49
CA GLU A 274 3.24 -0.58 -3.99
C GLU A 274 2.57 -1.88 -4.45
N GLY A 275 3.26 -2.70 -5.23
CA GLY A 275 2.74 -3.96 -5.72
C GLY A 275 2.46 -4.96 -4.60
N TRP A 276 1.76 -6.04 -4.95
CA TRP A 276 1.33 -7.05 -3.99
C TRP A 276 2.48 -7.99 -3.60
N GLN A 277 2.66 -8.18 -2.29
CA GLN A 277 3.28 -9.37 -1.66
C GLN A 277 4.70 -9.79 -2.07
N ASN A 278 5.41 -9.03 -2.91
CA ASN A 278 6.82 -9.29 -3.15
C ASN A 278 7.67 -8.87 -1.94
N GLU A 279 8.75 -9.59 -1.69
CA GLU A 279 9.59 -9.52 -0.50
C GLU A 279 10.04 -8.07 -0.17
N GLY A 280 10.27 -7.26 -1.21
CA GLY A 280 10.77 -5.89 -1.18
C GLY A 280 9.81 -4.79 -0.70
N TRP A 281 8.51 -5.06 -0.57
CA TRP A 281 7.50 -4.01 -0.36
C TRP A 281 7.39 -3.56 1.11
N PRO A 282 6.93 -2.33 1.40
CA PRO A 282 6.87 -1.82 2.78
C PRO A 282 6.06 -2.70 3.73
N VAL A 283 4.91 -3.20 3.27
CA VAL A 283 4.03 -4.10 4.03
C VAL A 283 4.70 -5.44 4.31
N SER A 284 5.46 -5.99 3.35
CA SER A 284 6.16 -7.25 3.56
C SER A 284 7.35 -7.11 4.50
N MET A 285 8.07 -5.99 4.42
CA MET A 285 9.12 -5.67 5.37
C MET A 285 8.55 -5.47 6.78
N ALA A 286 7.40 -4.81 6.91
CA ALA A 286 6.79 -4.52 8.21
C ALA A 286 6.39 -5.77 9.01
N TYR A 287 5.91 -6.85 8.39
CA TYR A 287 5.62 -8.09 9.14
C TYR A 287 6.85 -8.95 9.44
N ARG A 288 7.96 -8.73 8.73
CA ARG A 288 9.22 -9.49 8.92
C ARG A 288 10.18 -8.81 9.88
N LEU A 289 10.07 -7.49 10.01
CA LEU A 289 10.85 -6.74 10.97
C LEU A 289 10.40 -7.07 12.38
N VAL A 290 11.38 -7.42 13.19
CA VAL A 290 11.21 -7.67 14.62
C VAL A 290 10.92 -6.36 15.36
N PRO A 291 10.07 -6.38 16.41
CA PRO A 291 9.66 -5.18 17.13
C PRO A 291 10.80 -4.52 17.93
N TRP A 292 11.84 -5.28 18.27
CA TRP A 292 12.98 -4.78 19.03
C TRP A 292 13.98 -3.93 18.22
N VAL A 293 13.81 -3.87 16.89
CA VAL A 293 14.56 -2.95 16.03
C VAL A 293 13.81 -1.61 15.95
N PRO A 294 14.44 -0.47 16.31
CA PRO A 294 13.84 0.86 16.18
C PRO A 294 13.82 1.33 14.72
N VAL A 295 13.10 2.43 14.44
CA VAL A 295 13.10 3.08 13.11
C VAL A 295 14.45 3.72 12.81
N TYR A 296 15.10 4.30 13.81
CA TYR A 296 16.36 5.03 13.68
C TYR A 296 17.44 4.49 14.62
N ASP A 297 18.69 4.59 14.18
CA ASP A 297 19.86 4.29 15.00
C ASP A 297 20.22 5.47 15.93
N VAL A 298 21.26 5.30 16.76
CA VAL A 298 21.68 6.34 17.72
C VAL A 298 22.18 7.64 17.07
N ARG A 299 22.38 7.67 15.75
CA ARG A 299 22.78 8.85 14.97
C ARG A 299 21.64 9.45 14.14
N GLY A 300 20.43 8.90 14.25
CA GLY A 300 19.28 9.33 13.45
C GLY A 300 19.28 8.80 12.02
N GLU A 301 20.14 7.83 11.71
CA GLU A 301 20.10 7.11 10.44
C GLU A 301 19.04 6.00 10.49
N PHE A 302 18.53 5.55 9.33
CA PHE A 302 17.55 4.45 9.32
C PHE A 302 18.17 3.16 9.86
N ALA A 303 17.64 2.69 10.98
CA ALA A 303 17.94 1.36 11.53
C ALA A 303 17.27 0.28 10.67
N GLY A 304 17.68 -0.97 10.77
CA GLY A 304 17.10 -2.08 10.00
C GLY A 304 17.62 -3.41 10.54
N SER A 305 17.51 -4.50 9.78
CA SER A 305 17.99 -5.82 10.23
C SER A 305 19.51 -6.00 10.26
N GLY A 306 20.28 -4.92 10.45
CA GLY A 306 21.75 -4.97 10.51
C GLY A 306 22.30 -5.60 11.79
N ALA A 307 21.43 -5.88 12.76
CA ALA A 307 21.77 -6.60 13.98
C ALA A 307 21.62 -8.11 13.80
N ASN A 308 22.61 -8.88 14.29
CA ASN A 308 22.51 -10.34 14.27
C ASN A 308 21.26 -10.80 15.04
N GLY A 309 20.48 -11.70 14.45
CA GLY A 309 19.17 -12.13 14.96
C GLY A 309 17.96 -11.29 14.48
N ALA A 310 18.16 -10.16 13.80
CA ALA A 310 17.06 -9.30 13.33
C ALA A 310 16.42 -9.74 11.99
N GLY A 311 16.90 -10.83 11.40
CA GLY A 311 16.48 -11.29 10.08
C GLY A 311 17.14 -10.52 8.93
N ASN A 312 16.46 -10.48 7.77
CA ASN A 312 16.96 -9.84 6.54
C ASN A 312 16.03 -8.73 6.03
N ALA A 313 15.04 -8.31 6.83
CA ALA A 313 14.10 -7.28 6.44
C ALA A 313 14.74 -5.89 6.50
N GLN A 314 14.59 -5.12 5.43
CA GLN A 314 15.08 -3.75 5.37
C GLN A 314 14.06 -2.80 5.99
N ASN A 315 14.54 -1.65 6.47
CA ASN A 315 13.64 -0.61 6.93
C ASN A 315 12.75 -0.18 5.76
N PRO A 316 11.41 -0.23 5.89
CA PRO A 316 10.51 0.18 4.82
C PRO A 316 10.71 1.63 4.41
N TYR A 317 11.18 2.49 5.33
CA TYR A 317 11.56 3.87 5.00
C TYR A 317 12.83 4.00 4.16
N TYR A 318 13.65 2.95 4.06
CA TYR A 318 14.87 2.95 3.27
C TYR A 318 14.55 2.70 1.78
N GLY A 319 14.19 3.76 1.06
CA GLY A 319 13.97 3.75 -0.39
C GLY A 319 14.50 5.02 -1.06
N PRO A 320 14.75 5.02 -2.38
CA PRO A 320 15.30 6.18 -3.10
C PRO A 320 14.42 7.43 -2.96
N GLN A 321 13.11 7.29 -2.76
CA GLN A 321 12.19 8.41 -2.53
C GLN A 321 12.30 9.06 -1.13
N ASN A 322 12.83 8.33 -0.13
CA ASN A 322 12.88 8.76 1.27
C ASN A 322 14.26 9.24 1.74
N LYS A 323 15.31 9.10 0.92
CA LYS A 323 16.63 9.69 1.22
C LYS A 323 16.59 11.21 1.42
N LEU A 324 15.54 11.88 0.91
CA LEU A 324 15.28 13.31 1.07
C LEU A 324 14.62 13.69 2.41
N CYS A 325 14.12 12.72 3.18
CA CYS A 325 13.35 12.94 4.41
C CYS A 325 14.24 12.89 5.68
N LYS A 326 15.45 13.46 5.63
CA LYS A 326 16.40 13.45 6.77
C LYS A 326 16.66 14.80 7.41
N THR A 327 16.15 15.88 6.83
CA THR A 327 16.34 17.21 7.40
C THR A 327 15.05 17.60 8.11
N ALA A 328 15.17 18.16 9.32
CA ALA A 328 14.11 18.64 10.21
C ALA A 328 13.07 19.59 9.56
N PHE A 329 13.26 19.94 8.28
CA PHE A 329 12.37 20.73 7.45
C PHE A 329 11.04 20.05 7.09
N CYS A 330 10.95 18.71 7.09
CA CYS A 330 9.70 18.04 6.68
C CYS A 330 8.57 18.06 7.73
N ILE A 331 8.88 18.16 9.03
CA ILE A 331 7.82 18.31 10.05
C ILE A 331 7.19 19.71 9.98
N LEU A 332 7.93 20.71 9.49
CA LEU A 332 7.43 22.08 9.34
C LEU A 332 6.73 22.35 8.00
N LEU A 333 7.02 21.60 6.93
CA LEU A 333 6.34 21.79 5.64
C LEU A 333 4.91 21.22 5.57
N ASN A 334 4.40 20.61 6.65
CA ASN A 334 2.95 20.35 6.80
C ASN A 334 2.17 21.59 7.31
N TYR A 335 2.83 22.73 7.54
CA TYR A 335 2.18 24.03 7.78
C TYR A 335 2.99 25.16 7.09
N SER A 336 2.42 25.73 6.02
CA SER A 336 2.98 26.78 5.13
C SER A 336 3.94 26.25 4.05
N LYS A 337 3.78 26.53 2.75
CA LYS A 337 3.00 27.54 2.01
C LYS A 337 2.26 26.92 0.83
#